data_AF-A0A645HUS3-F1
#
_entry.id   AF-A0A645HUS3-F1
#
_cell.length_a   1.000
_cell.length_b   1.000
_cell.length_c   1.000
_cell.angle_alpha   90.00
_cell.angle_beta   90.00
_cell.angle_gamma   90.00
#
_symmetry.space_group_name_H-M   'P 1'
#
loop_
_entity.id
_entity.type
_entity.pdbx_description
1 polymer ?
#
loop_
_entity_poly.entity_id
_entity_poly.type
_entity_poly.pdbx_seq_one_letter_code
_entity_poly.pdbx_strand_id
1 'polypeptide(L)' 'MGSHEVIVPAVQHWINRHAHTPWGKVQVLRSELGDHAALVAGEWLIQEQTQFCCEQK' A
#
# COMPACT_ATOMS: atom_id res chain seq x y z
N MET A 1 -7.18 -20.38 -4.02
CA MET A 1 -8.17 -19.49 -3.43
C MET A 1 -7.52 -18.70 -2.32
N GLY A 2 -7.01 -17.51 -2.63
CA GLY A 2 -6.54 -16.55 -1.62
C GLY A 2 -7.64 -15.55 -1.27
N SER A 3 -7.62 -15.00 -0.05
CA SER A 3 -8.59 -13.98 0.41
C SER A 3 -8.74 -12.79 -0.55
N HIS A 4 -7.69 -12.45 -1.29
CA HIS A 4 -7.69 -11.39 -2.30
C HIS A 4 -8.71 -11.59 -3.43
N GLU A 5 -9.03 -12.84 -3.81
CA GLU A 5 -10.01 -13.15 -4.86
C GLU A 5 -11.42 -12.68 -4.47
N VAL A 6 -11.71 -12.58 -3.16
CA VAL A 6 -12.99 -12.12 -2.61
C VAL A 6 -12.94 -10.63 -2.27
N ILE A 7 -11.86 -10.19 -1.63
CA ILE A 7 -11.76 -8.82 -1.09
C ILE A 7 -11.56 -7.79 -2.20
N VAL A 8 -10.66 -8.03 -3.15
CA VAL A 8 -10.30 -7.02 -4.16
C VAL A 8 -11.51 -6.62 -5.02
N PRO A 9 -12.32 -7.55 -5.56
CA PRO A 9 -13.50 -7.17 -6.33
C PRO A 9 -14.55 -6.43 -5.51
N ALA A 10 -14.76 -6.83 -4.24
CA ALA A 10 -15.75 -6.21 -3.36
C ALA A 10 -15.39 -4.74 -3.05
N VAL A 11 -14.13 -4.48 -2.72
CA VAL A 11 -13.65 -3.12 -2.44
C VAL A 11 -13.66 -2.27 -3.71
N GLN A 12 -13.19 -2.80 -4.85
CA GLN A 12 -13.23 -2.07 -6.12
C GLN A 12 -14.66 -1.69 -6.52
N HIS A 13 -15.63 -2.58 -6.33
CA HIS A 13 -17.04 -2.30 -6.59
C HIS A 13 -17.59 -1.20 -5.67
N TRP A 14 -17.20 -1.20 -4.39
CA TRP A 14 -17.57 -0.13 -3.46
C TRP A 14 -17.03 1.23 -3.90
N ILE A 15 -15.75 1.30 -4.26
CA ILE A 15 -15.09 2.53 -4.71
C ILE A 15 -15.74 3.05 -5.99
N ASN A 16 -15.99 2.19 -6.98
CA ASN A 16 -16.60 2.59 -8.25
C ASN A 16 -17.99 3.24 -8.06
N ARG A 17 -18.72 2.88 -7.00
CA ARG A 17 -20.04 3.45 -6.71
C ARG A 17 -20.01 4.76 -5.94
N HIS A 18 -18.98 5.00 -5.14
CA HIS A 18 -18.99 6.08 -4.14
C HIS A 18 -17.87 7.11 -4.31
N ALA A 19 -16.72 6.72 -4.88
CA ALA A 19 -15.58 7.61 -5.04
C ALA A 19 -15.68 8.38 -6.36
N HIS A 20 -15.95 9.68 -6.28
CA HIS A 20 -15.85 10.61 -7.39
C HIS A 20 -14.54 11.40 -7.28
N THR A 21 -13.47 10.87 -7.87
CA THR A 21 -12.14 11.47 -7.84
C THR A 21 -11.85 12.25 -9.13
N PRO A 22 -11.39 13.52 -9.04
CA PRO A 22 -11.17 14.36 -10.23
C PRO A 22 -9.98 13.92 -11.09
N TRP A 23 -9.11 13.07 -10.54
CA TRP A 23 -7.92 12.50 -11.20
C TRP A 23 -8.15 11.09 -11.79
N GLY A 24 -9.40 10.67 -11.95
CA GLY A 24 -9.75 9.40 -12.62
C GLY A 24 -10.09 8.25 -11.67
N LYS A 25 -10.12 7.01 -12.19
CA LYS A 25 -10.59 5.83 -11.44
C LYS A 25 -9.49 5.27 -10.53
N VAL A 26 -9.82 5.08 -9.25
CA VAL A 26 -8.95 4.41 -8.27
C VAL A 26 -8.90 2.91 -8.54
N GLN A 27 -7.71 2.33 -8.49
CA GLN A 27 -7.48 0.89 -8.63
C GLN A 27 -7.17 0.26 -7.27
N VAL A 28 -7.74 -0.93 -7.02
CA VAL A 28 -7.48 -1.76 -5.84
C VAL A 28 -6.72 -3.00 -6.29
N LEU A 29 -5.54 -3.22 -5.72
CA LEU A 29 -4.65 -4.30 -6.10
C LEU A 29 -4.20 -5.08 -4.86
N ARG A 30 -3.88 -6.36 -5.06
CA ARG A 30 -3.19 -7.17 -4.05
C ARG A 30 -1.72 -6.72 -3.98
N SER A 31 -1.17 -6.61 -2.78
CA SER A 31 0.28 -6.40 -2.59
C SER A 31 1.07 -7.57 -3.20
N GLU A 32 2.04 -7.24 -4.05
CA GLU A 32 2.94 -8.24 -4.65
C GLU A 32 3.91 -8.84 -3.62
N LEU A 33 4.33 -8.05 -2.63
CA LEU A 33 5.28 -8.46 -1.58
C LEU A 33 4.65 -9.39 -0.53
N GLY A 34 3.32 -9.38 -0.39
CA GLY A 34 2.61 -10.22 0.57
C GLY A 34 3.20 -10.11 1.99
N ASP A 35 3.51 -11.26 2.59
CA ASP A 35 4.01 -11.37 3.96
C ASP A 35 5.42 -10.77 4.15
N HIS A 36 6.17 -10.57 3.05
CA HIS A 36 7.51 -10.00 3.09
C HIS A 36 7.52 -8.47 3.10
N ALA A 37 6.37 -7.82 2.91
CA ALA A 37 6.27 -6.37 2.84
C ALA A 37 6.88 -5.67 4.08
N ALA A 38 6.65 -6.23 5.27
CA ALA A 38 7.18 -5.69 6.53
C ALA A 38 8.71 -5.77 6.62
N LEU A 39 9.31 -6.86 6.11
CA LEU A 39 10.77 -7.03 6.13
C LEU A 39 11.46 -6.06 5.17
N VAL A 40 10.91 -5.89 3.97
CA VAL A 40 11.44 -4.94 2.97
C VAL A 40 11.34 -3.50 3.48
N ALA A 41 10.19 -3.12 4.05
CA ALA A 41 10.02 -1.78 4.62
C ALA A 41 10.92 -1.54 5.85
N GLY A 42 11.32 -2.60 6.57
CA GLY A 42 12.19 -2.50 7.74
C GLY A 42 13.56 -1.90 7.43
N GLU A 43 14.16 -2.25 6.30
CA GLU A 43 15.42 -1.64 5.84
C GLU A 43 15.25 -0.13 5.61
N TRP A 44 14.22 0.25 4.85
CA TRP A 44 13.94 1.65 4.56
C TRP A 44 13.69 2.46 5.85
N LEU A 45 12.93 1.90 6.81
CA LEU A 45 12.67 2.55 8.09
C LEU A 45 13.94 2.81 8.92
N ILE A 46 14.94 1.92 8.84
CA ILE A 46 16.23 2.12 9.51
C ILE A 46 17.03 3.21 8.80
N GLN A 47 17.04 3.22 7.46
CA GLN A 47 17.72 4.24 6.67
C GLN A 47 17.19 5.64 7.00
N GLU A 48 15.87 5.82 6.99
CA GLU A 48 15.23 7.10 7.36
C GLU A 48 15.64 7.54 8.78
N GLN A 49 15.56 6.66 9.78
CA GLN A 49 15.96 7.00 11.15
C GLN A 49 17.43 7.39 11.27
N THR A 50 18.32 6.74 10.53
CA THR A 50 19.75 7.07 10.54
C THR A 50 20.08 8.36 9.79
N GLN A 51 19.34 8.68 8.71
CA GLN A 51 19.50 9.91 7.95
C GLN A 51 19.02 11.14 8.73
N PHE A 52 17.86 11.08 9.39
CA PHE A 52 17.37 12.17 10.26
C PHE A 52 18.36 12.48 11.41
N CYS A 53 19.11 11.48 11.89
CA CYS A 53 20.11 11.68 12.94
C CYS A 53 21.37 12.41 12.45
N CYS A 54 21.72 12.30 11.16
CA CYS A 54 22.87 13.02 10.57
C CYS A 54 22.52 14.42 10.05
N GLU A 55 21.29 14.67 9.58
CA GLU A 55 20.87 16.02 9.14
C GLU A 55 20.58 16.99 10.30
N GLN A 56 20.40 16.48 11.52
CA GLN A 56 20.17 17.29 12.72
C GLN A 56 21.46 17.61 13.49
N LYS A 57 22.63 17.55 12.85
CA LYS A 57 23.94 17.79 13.49
C LYS A 57 24.75 18.88 12.79
#